data_AF-A0A956HRD9-F1
#
_entry.id   AF-A0A956HRD9-F1
#
_cell.length_a   1.000
_cell.length_b   1.000
_cell.length_c   1.000
_cell.angle_alpha   90.00
_cell.angle_beta   90.00
_cell.angle_gamma   90.00
#
_symmetry.space_group_name_H-M   'P 1'
#
loop_
_entity.id
_entity.type
_entity.pdbx_description
1 polymer ?
#
loop_
_entity_poly.entity_id
_entity_poly.type
_entity_poly.pdbx_seq_one_letter_code
_entity_poly.pdbx_strand_id
1 'polypeptide(L)'
;MSREFMAPAARSPEELRRDLRNALLCLVVPLPSIAAWWALTRLCPTSCGDGLLARLCEYGLAHPIGLVNALFFLNVCVLFWLISLAQRSAWLIDPYWTILPVLIGHFYATHPLAQADPARSTVALALVWIWSVRLTGSYFRRERWRFGAREDWRFAVKRRESRHFWWYSFFYVFLVQQGLLVGLTAPLWAIHVRPTPFAAIDAGIAALALAGIVIAHVADTQLYRFVAENLRREAAGEPRVELLATGLWRLARHPNYFGEQLFWWALA
;
A
#
# COMPACT_ATOMS: atom_id res chain seq x y z
N MET A 1 7.31 -36.57 -11.39
CA MET A 1 6.16 -36.03 -10.62
C MET A 1 5.75 -34.73 -11.29
N SER A 2 4.82 -34.80 -12.24
CA SER A 2 4.62 -33.87 -13.36
C SER A 2 3.22 -33.26 -13.36
N ARG A 3 2.90 -32.45 -12.34
CA ARG A 3 1.62 -31.74 -12.25
C ARG A 3 1.78 -30.41 -11.53
N GLU A 4 2.18 -29.32 -12.19
CA GLU A 4 2.00 -27.99 -11.57
C GLU A 4 2.07 -26.75 -12.49
N PHE A 5 2.13 -26.90 -13.82
CA PHE A 5 2.30 -25.74 -14.73
C PHE A 5 1.17 -25.46 -15.73
N MET A 6 0.05 -26.19 -15.69
CA MET A 6 -1.15 -25.90 -16.49
C MET A 6 -2.33 -25.59 -15.57
N ALA A 7 -2.89 -24.38 -15.71
CA ALA A 7 -3.99 -23.81 -14.92
C ALA A 7 -3.72 -23.75 -13.40
N PRO A 8 -4.25 -22.75 -12.65
CA PRO A 8 -4.25 -22.86 -11.20
C PRO A 8 -5.01 -24.16 -10.85
N ALA A 9 -4.31 -25.10 -10.19
CA ALA A 9 -4.95 -26.31 -9.67
C ALA A 9 -6.23 -25.90 -8.91
N ALA A 10 -7.31 -26.64 -9.13
CA ALA A 10 -8.59 -26.36 -8.48
C ALA A 10 -8.36 -26.24 -6.97
N ARG A 11 -8.74 -25.09 -6.39
CA ARG A 11 -8.51 -24.82 -4.97
C ARG A 11 -9.26 -25.85 -4.14
N SER A 12 -8.63 -26.37 -3.10
CA SER A 12 -9.35 -27.23 -2.16
C SER A 12 -10.44 -26.43 -1.42
N PRO A 13 -11.49 -27.06 -0.90
CA PRO A 13 -12.51 -26.36 -0.11
C PRO A 13 -11.92 -25.61 1.11
N GLU A 14 -10.86 -26.14 1.71
CA GLU A 14 -10.15 -25.51 2.83
C GLU A 14 -9.36 -24.28 2.38
N GLU A 15 -8.66 -24.37 1.25
CA GLU A 15 -7.93 -23.23 0.66
C GLU A 15 -8.89 -22.09 0.31
N LEU A 16 -10.05 -22.42 -0.28
CA LEU A 16 -11.07 -21.43 -0.60
C LEU A 16 -11.61 -20.75 0.65
N ARG A 17 -11.90 -21.51 1.71
CA ARG A 17 -12.37 -20.96 2.99
C ARG A 17 -11.33 -20.03 3.64
N ARG A 18 -10.05 -20.40 3.58
CA ARG A 18 -8.95 -19.57 4.09
C ARG A 18 -8.82 -18.28 3.28
N ASP A 19 -8.84 -18.38 1.95
CA ASP A 19 -8.76 -17.21 1.06
C ASP A 19 -9.94 -16.26 1.28
N LEU A 20 -11.16 -16.78 1.42
CA LEU A 20 -12.36 -15.97 1.72
C LEU A 20 -12.24 -15.25 3.06
N ARG A 21 -11.79 -15.94 4.10
CA ARG A 21 -11.54 -15.32 5.42
C ARG A 21 -10.49 -14.21 5.33
N ASN A 22 -9.40 -14.45 4.61
CA ASN A 22 -8.33 -13.49 4.44
C ASN A 22 -8.76 -12.29 3.59
N ALA A 23 -9.57 -12.51 2.54
CA ALA A 23 -10.17 -11.44 1.75
C ALA A 23 -11.15 -10.59 2.58
N LEU A 24 -12.00 -11.23 3.39
CA LEU A 24 -12.89 -10.53 4.32
C LEU A 24 -12.10 -9.67 5.31
N LEU A 25 -10.98 -10.18 5.82
CA LEU A 25 -10.10 -9.42 6.69
C LEU A 25 -9.53 -8.17 6.00
N CYS A 26 -9.13 -8.28 4.73
CA CYS A 26 -8.70 -7.13 3.93
C CYS A 26 -9.81 -6.08 3.71
N LEU A 27 -11.08 -6.47 3.76
CA LEU A 27 -12.20 -5.56 3.59
C LEU A 27 -12.63 -4.89 4.90
N VAL A 28 -12.59 -5.64 6.01
CA VAL A 28 -13.12 -5.18 7.30
C VAL A 28 -12.14 -4.29 8.05
N VAL A 29 -10.85 -4.60 7.98
CA VAL A 29 -9.82 -3.91 8.77
C VAL A 29 -9.67 -2.40 8.47
N PRO A 30 -9.92 -1.83 7.27
CA PRO A 30 -9.91 -0.37 7.09
C PRO A 30 -11.17 0.32 7.62
N LEU A 31 -12.27 -0.42 7.83
CA LEU A 31 -13.58 0.17 8.18
C LEU A 31 -13.55 1.04 9.44
N PRO A 32 -12.84 0.68 10.54
CA PRO A 32 -12.75 1.56 11.71
C PRO A 32 -12.16 2.93 11.39
N SER A 33 -11.10 2.99 10.57
CA SER A 33 -10.51 4.28 10.15
C SER A 33 -11.45 5.08 9.25
N ILE A 34 -12.14 4.42 8.32
CA ILE A 34 -13.11 5.06 7.43
C ILE A 34 -14.31 5.60 8.22
N ALA A 35 -14.85 4.80 9.15
CA ALA A 35 -15.96 5.19 10.01
C ALA A 35 -15.58 6.32 10.96
N ALA A 36 -14.39 6.26 11.56
CA ALA A 36 -13.87 7.33 12.40
C ALA A 36 -13.70 8.63 11.61
N TRP A 37 -13.13 8.56 10.40
CA TRP A 37 -12.99 9.72 9.51
C TRP A 37 -14.34 10.32 9.13
N TRP A 38 -15.29 9.49 8.72
CA TRP A 38 -16.64 9.93 8.37
C TRP A 38 -17.34 10.61 9.56
N ALA A 39 -17.26 10.01 10.75
CA ALA A 39 -17.83 10.56 11.98
C ALA A 39 -17.19 11.92 12.32
N LEU A 40 -15.86 12.02 12.24
CA LEU A 40 -15.12 13.26 12.52
C LEU A 40 -15.43 14.36 11.52
N THR A 41 -15.62 14.05 10.23
CA THR A 41 -15.89 15.09 9.24
C THR A 41 -17.36 15.52 9.19
N ARG A 42 -18.29 14.66 9.64
CA ARG A 42 -19.74 14.92 9.55
C ARG A 42 -20.39 15.34 10.87
N LEU A 43 -20.01 14.72 11.98
CA LEU A 43 -20.66 14.92 13.28
C LEU A 43 -19.97 15.99 14.12
N CYS A 44 -18.66 16.11 13.96
CA CYS A 44 -17.80 17.02 14.70
C CYS A 44 -18.13 18.51 14.48
N PRO A 45 -18.36 18.99 13.24
CA PRO A 45 -18.69 20.40 13.02
C PRO A 45 -20.05 20.80 13.61
N THR A 46 -20.92 19.83 13.88
CA THR A 46 -22.27 20.03 14.44
C THR A 46 -22.34 19.81 15.96
N SER A 47 -21.29 19.28 16.59
CA SER A 47 -21.25 19.00 18.03
C SER A 47 -20.44 20.07 18.78
N CYS A 48 -20.94 21.31 18.74
CA CYS A 48 -20.45 22.37 19.63
C CYS A 48 -20.95 22.08 21.07
N GLY A 49 -20.08 21.56 21.92
CA GLY A 49 -20.29 21.46 23.37
C GLY A 49 -18.96 21.43 24.12
N ASP A 50 -18.92 21.82 25.40
CA ASP A 50 -17.67 22.06 26.15
C ASP A 50 -16.90 20.79 26.60
N GLY A 51 -17.31 19.62 26.10
CA GLY A 51 -16.78 18.31 26.50
C GLY A 51 -15.42 17.95 25.89
N LEU A 52 -14.75 16.96 26.49
CA LEU A 52 -13.47 16.41 25.99
C LEU A 52 -13.56 15.95 24.54
N LEU A 53 -14.67 15.32 24.15
CA LEU A 53 -14.86 14.83 22.79
C LEU A 53 -14.81 15.98 21.78
N ALA A 54 -15.49 17.10 22.03
CA ALA A 54 -15.48 18.26 21.14
C ALA A 54 -14.08 18.87 21.00
N ARG A 55 -13.32 18.98 22.09
CA ARG A 55 -11.92 19.48 22.04
C ARG A 55 -11.00 18.57 21.25
N LEU A 56 -11.12 17.25 21.42
CA LEU A 56 -10.36 16.28 20.62
C LEU A 56 -10.74 16.36 19.13
N CYS A 57 -12.02 16.61 18.88
CA CYS A 57 -12.60 16.78 17.56
C CYS A 57 -12.03 18.02 16.85
N GLU A 58 -12.10 19.18 17.52
CA GLU A 58 -11.56 20.45 17.04
C GLU A 58 -10.05 20.37 16.84
N TYR A 59 -9.32 19.83 17.83
CA TYR A 59 -7.88 19.64 17.73
C TYR A 59 -7.48 18.71 16.58
N GLY A 60 -8.20 17.61 16.39
CA GLY A 60 -7.96 16.65 15.31
C GLY A 60 -8.14 17.29 13.93
N LEU A 61 -9.25 18.01 13.73
CA LEU A 61 -9.50 18.72 12.46
C LEU A 61 -8.54 19.89 12.24
N ALA A 62 -8.05 20.54 13.29
CA ALA A 62 -7.01 21.57 13.18
C ALA A 62 -5.64 21.00 12.78
N HIS A 63 -5.40 19.70 12.97
CA HIS A 63 -4.12 19.04 12.66
C HIS A 63 -4.31 17.82 11.75
N PRO A 64 -4.63 18.00 10.45
CA PRO A 64 -5.05 16.92 9.55
C PRO A 64 -4.00 15.82 9.38
N ILE A 65 -2.73 16.19 9.27
CA ILE A 65 -1.61 15.23 9.23
C ILE A 65 -1.56 14.44 10.54
N GLY A 66 -1.65 15.11 11.69
CA GLY A 66 -1.63 14.46 13.01
C GLY A 66 -2.80 13.49 13.20
N LEU A 67 -4.01 13.90 12.81
CA LEU A 67 -5.22 13.08 12.89
C LEU A 67 -5.12 11.84 12.01
N VAL A 68 -4.74 12.02 10.74
CA VAL A 68 -4.53 10.91 9.80
C VAL A 68 -3.47 9.96 10.37
N ASN A 69 -2.35 10.48 10.86
CA ASN A 69 -1.29 9.67 11.46
C ASN A 69 -1.78 8.87 12.67
N ALA A 70 -2.60 9.46 13.53
CA ALA A 70 -3.16 8.76 14.69
C ALA A 70 -4.13 7.64 14.26
N LEU A 71 -5.03 7.92 13.32
CA LEU A 71 -5.97 6.92 12.79
C LEU A 71 -5.25 5.75 12.11
N PHE A 72 -4.23 6.04 11.30
CA PHE A 72 -3.44 5.01 10.63
C PHE A 72 -2.48 4.32 11.59
N PHE A 73 -1.94 4.98 12.61
CA PHE A 73 -1.18 4.31 13.66
C PHE A 73 -2.03 3.28 14.41
N LEU A 74 -3.25 3.65 14.82
CA LEU A 74 -4.14 2.71 15.49
C LEU A 74 -4.52 1.52 14.57
N ASN A 75 -4.70 1.76 13.27
CA ASN A 75 -5.04 0.70 12.34
C ASN A 75 -3.82 -0.14 11.91
N VAL A 76 -2.82 0.49 11.32
CA VAL A 76 -1.63 -0.16 10.76
C VAL A 76 -0.65 -0.60 11.84
N CYS A 77 -0.31 0.25 12.82
CA CYS A 77 0.66 -0.15 13.84
C CYS A 77 0.07 -1.07 14.90
N VAL A 78 -1.13 -0.77 15.40
CA VAL A 78 -1.70 -1.53 16.52
C VAL A 78 -2.55 -2.68 16.03
N LEU A 79 -3.60 -2.43 15.25
CA LEU A 79 -4.53 -3.47 14.84
C LEU A 79 -3.86 -4.53 13.95
N PHE A 80 -3.08 -4.15 12.93
CA PHE A 80 -2.42 -5.16 12.10
C PHE A 80 -1.35 -5.92 12.85
N TRP A 81 -0.64 -5.28 13.77
CA TRP A 81 0.33 -5.96 14.62
C TRP A 81 -0.37 -7.02 15.48
N LEU A 82 -1.48 -6.68 16.14
CA LEU A 82 -2.29 -7.64 16.91
C LEU A 82 -2.78 -8.80 16.04
N ILE A 83 -3.31 -8.50 14.84
CA ILE A 83 -3.71 -9.53 13.87
C ILE A 83 -2.51 -10.40 13.48
N SER A 84 -1.33 -9.82 13.26
CA SER A 84 -0.13 -10.55 12.87
C SER A 84 0.39 -11.48 13.97
N LEU A 85 0.20 -11.10 15.24
CA LEU A 85 0.51 -11.94 16.40
C LEU A 85 -0.49 -13.10 16.50
N ALA A 86 -1.78 -12.80 16.34
CA ALA A 86 -2.85 -13.81 16.38
C ALA A 86 -2.72 -14.85 15.25
N GLN A 87 -2.41 -14.40 14.03
CA GLN A 87 -2.23 -15.26 12.86
C GLN A 87 -0.83 -15.87 12.77
N ARG A 88 0.11 -15.44 13.62
CA ARG A 88 1.54 -15.74 13.52
C ARG A 88 2.10 -15.48 12.12
N SER A 89 1.56 -14.49 11.43
CA SER A 89 1.93 -14.12 10.06
C SER A 89 1.64 -12.64 9.81
N ALA A 90 2.61 -11.93 9.26
CA ALA A 90 2.50 -10.52 8.92
C ALA A 90 2.05 -10.28 7.46
N TRP A 91 1.51 -11.29 6.77
CA TRP A 91 1.13 -11.17 5.34
C TRP A 91 0.17 -10.01 5.04
N LEU A 92 -0.65 -9.60 6.03
CA LEU A 92 -1.68 -8.57 5.86
C LEU A 92 -1.08 -7.21 5.51
N ILE A 93 0.15 -6.90 5.94
CA ILE A 93 0.74 -5.58 5.71
C ILE A 93 1.03 -5.32 4.22
N ASP A 94 1.43 -6.35 3.49
CA ASP A 94 1.86 -6.25 2.09
C ASP A 94 0.76 -5.74 1.14
N PRO A 95 -0.46 -6.32 1.10
CA PRO A 95 -1.52 -5.81 0.23
C PRO A 95 -2.00 -4.42 0.65
N TYR A 96 -1.91 -4.07 1.94
CA TYR A 96 -2.36 -2.77 2.42
C TYR A 96 -1.44 -1.62 2.06
N TRP A 97 -0.13 -1.86 1.91
CA TRP A 97 0.77 -0.85 1.34
C TRP A 97 0.28 -0.30 0.00
N THR A 98 -0.50 -1.10 -0.74
CA THR A 98 -1.08 -0.69 -2.01
C THR A 98 -2.34 0.17 -1.85
N ILE A 99 -3.06 0.06 -0.73
CA ILE A 99 -4.38 0.69 -0.50
C ILE A 99 -4.27 1.93 0.40
N LEU A 100 -3.34 1.92 1.36
CA LEU A 100 -3.23 2.97 2.38
C LEU A 100 -3.01 4.37 1.78
N PRO A 101 -2.14 4.59 0.76
CA PRO A 101 -2.00 5.91 0.16
C PRO A 101 -3.27 6.45 -0.51
N VAL A 102 -4.10 5.57 -1.09
CA VAL A 102 -5.39 5.95 -1.66
C VAL A 102 -6.33 6.43 -0.55
N LEU A 103 -6.42 5.68 0.55
CA LEU A 103 -7.24 6.08 1.70
C LEU A 103 -6.79 7.42 2.29
N ILE A 104 -5.48 7.59 2.48
CA ILE A 104 -4.91 8.85 2.98
C ILE A 104 -5.19 10.01 2.03
N GLY A 105 -5.02 9.80 0.72
CA GLY A 105 -5.34 10.81 -0.29
C GLY A 105 -6.79 11.29 -0.21
N HIS A 106 -7.75 10.36 -0.07
CA HIS A 106 -9.16 10.70 0.11
C HIS A 106 -9.46 11.38 1.43
N PHE A 107 -8.76 11.01 2.51
CA PHE A 107 -8.89 11.73 3.78
C PHE A 107 -8.43 13.17 3.60
N TYR A 108 -7.28 13.42 2.99
CA TYR A 108 -6.85 14.78 2.71
C TYR A 108 -7.79 15.55 1.76
N ALA A 109 -8.32 14.91 0.73
CA ALA A 109 -9.22 15.54 -0.22
C ALA A 109 -10.60 15.90 0.36
N THR A 110 -11.11 15.10 1.30
CA THR A 110 -12.42 15.29 1.91
C THR A 110 -12.38 16.04 3.24
N HIS A 111 -11.19 16.47 3.67
CA HIS A 111 -11.03 17.21 4.92
C HIS A 111 -11.67 18.61 4.82
N PRO A 112 -12.30 19.15 5.90
CA PRO A 112 -12.94 20.46 5.87
C PRO A 112 -12.01 21.65 5.53
N LEU A 113 -10.72 21.53 5.83
CA LEU A 113 -9.71 22.54 5.46
C LEU A 113 -9.16 22.36 4.03
N ALA A 114 -9.60 21.35 3.28
CA ALA A 114 -9.19 21.17 1.91
C ALA A 114 -9.82 22.27 1.03
N GLN A 115 -8.97 22.97 0.28
CA GLN A 115 -9.35 24.08 -0.60
C GLN A 115 -8.77 23.89 -2.00
N ALA A 116 -8.34 22.68 -2.33
CA ALA A 116 -7.66 22.35 -3.57
C ALA A 116 -8.48 22.76 -4.80
N ASP A 117 -7.77 23.16 -5.86
CA ASP A 117 -8.33 23.14 -7.20
C ASP A 117 -8.85 21.72 -7.55
N PRO A 118 -10.11 21.58 -8.02
CA PRO A 118 -10.69 20.26 -8.29
C PRO A 118 -9.92 19.44 -9.33
N ALA A 119 -9.36 20.08 -10.36
CA ALA A 119 -8.60 19.38 -11.39
C ALA A 119 -7.28 18.87 -10.82
N ARG A 120 -6.57 19.71 -10.05
CA ARG A 120 -5.32 19.33 -9.38
C ARG A 120 -5.49 18.18 -8.39
N SER A 121 -6.52 18.23 -7.55
CA SER A 121 -6.86 17.14 -6.63
C SER A 121 -7.21 15.86 -7.40
N THR A 122 -8.05 15.96 -8.43
CA THR A 122 -8.50 14.81 -9.22
C THR A 122 -7.33 14.12 -9.91
N VAL A 123 -6.43 14.87 -10.54
CA VAL A 123 -5.24 14.32 -11.21
C VAL A 123 -4.32 13.62 -10.21
N ALA A 124 -4.04 14.25 -9.06
CA ALA A 124 -3.21 13.64 -8.03
C ALA A 124 -3.80 12.32 -7.51
N LEU A 125 -5.11 12.30 -7.17
CA LEU A 125 -5.79 11.09 -6.71
C LEU A 125 -5.85 10.01 -7.81
N ALA A 126 -6.08 10.39 -9.06
CA ALA A 126 -6.09 9.45 -10.18
C ALA A 126 -4.72 8.78 -10.35
N LEU A 127 -3.62 9.53 -10.26
CA LEU A 127 -2.26 8.97 -10.31
C LEU A 127 -1.98 8.01 -9.15
N VAL A 128 -2.40 8.35 -7.93
CA VAL A 128 -2.29 7.46 -6.76
C VAL A 128 -3.12 6.18 -6.95
N TRP A 129 -4.31 6.28 -7.52
CA TRP A 129 -5.13 5.11 -7.88
C TRP A 129 -4.46 4.23 -8.93
N ILE A 130 -3.93 4.82 -10.01
CA ILE A 130 -3.24 4.07 -11.07
C ILE A 130 -2.01 3.37 -10.49
N TRP A 131 -1.23 4.06 -9.66
CA TRP A 131 -0.10 3.47 -8.93
C TRP A 131 -0.55 2.31 -8.03
N SER A 132 -1.61 2.52 -7.25
CA SER A 132 -2.20 1.54 -6.34
C SER A 132 -2.63 0.28 -7.08
N VAL A 133 -3.48 0.40 -8.11
CA VAL A 133 -3.96 -0.71 -8.93
C VAL A 133 -2.79 -1.48 -9.55
N ARG A 134 -1.76 -0.78 -10.03
CA ARG A 134 -0.57 -1.42 -10.60
C ARG A 134 0.22 -2.20 -9.55
N LEU A 135 0.42 -1.63 -8.36
CA LEU A 135 1.14 -2.31 -7.28
C LEU A 135 0.34 -3.51 -6.74
N THR A 136 -0.97 -3.34 -6.52
CA THR A 136 -1.91 -4.41 -6.15
C THR A 136 -1.87 -5.54 -7.18
N GLY A 137 -1.92 -5.22 -8.47
CA GLY A 137 -1.82 -6.20 -9.56
C GLY A 137 -0.47 -6.92 -9.57
N SER A 138 0.65 -6.22 -9.34
CA SER A 138 1.97 -6.85 -9.25
C SER A 138 2.06 -7.83 -8.07
N TYR A 139 1.58 -7.41 -6.90
CA TYR A 139 1.50 -8.25 -5.70
C TYR A 139 0.64 -9.51 -5.93
N PHE A 140 -0.61 -9.36 -6.36
CA PHE A 140 -1.50 -10.52 -6.51
C PHE A 140 -1.08 -11.46 -7.63
N ARG A 141 -0.47 -10.98 -8.72
CA ARG A 141 0.12 -11.87 -9.73
C ARG A 141 1.22 -12.74 -9.14
N ARG A 142 2.08 -12.17 -8.28
CA ARG A 142 3.14 -12.90 -7.56
C ARG A 142 2.55 -13.96 -6.64
N GLU A 143 1.47 -13.61 -5.92
CA GLU A 143 0.77 -14.51 -4.98
C GLU A 143 -0.25 -15.43 -5.66
N ARG A 144 -0.30 -15.48 -6.99
CA ARG A 144 -1.27 -16.29 -7.77
C ARG A 144 -2.73 -16.05 -7.37
N TRP A 145 -3.07 -14.79 -7.05
CA TRP A 145 -4.40 -14.35 -6.65
C TRP A 145 -4.95 -15.09 -5.41
N ARG A 146 -4.06 -15.46 -4.49
CA ARG A 146 -4.37 -16.07 -3.20
C ARG A 146 -4.04 -15.07 -2.08
N PHE A 147 -4.92 -14.95 -1.10
CA PHE A 147 -4.74 -14.01 0.00
C PHE A 147 -3.97 -14.67 1.14
N GLY A 148 -2.84 -14.09 1.54
CA GLY A 148 -2.00 -14.65 2.61
C GLY A 148 -1.36 -15.99 2.25
N ALA A 149 -1.07 -16.22 0.97
CA ALA A 149 -0.39 -17.44 0.52
C ALA A 149 1.05 -17.52 1.01
N ARG A 150 1.71 -16.37 1.16
CA ARG A 150 3.09 -16.24 1.63
C ARG A 150 3.18 -15.08 2.62
N GLU A 151 3.99 -15.27 3.65
CA GLU A 151 4.53 -14.19 4.46
C GLU A 151 5.88 -13.79 3.88
N ASP A 152 6.25 -12.51 3.98
CA ASP A 152 7.63 -12.11 3.71
C ASP A 152 8.60 -12.92 4.60
N TRP A 153 9.58 -13.54 3.96
CA TRP A 153 10.53 -14.45 4.60
C TRP A 153 11.30 -13.77 5.74
N ARG A 154 11.51 -12.45 5.68
CA ARG A 154 12.21 -11.68 6.71
C ARG A 154 11.48 -11.78 8.06
N PHE A 155 10.14 -11.75 8.04
CA PHE A 155 9.34 -11.90 9.24
C PHE A 155 9.39 -13.34 9.76
N ALA A 156 9.26 -14.31 8.86
CA ALA A 156 9.31 -15.73 9.22
C ALA A 156 10.65 -16.12 9.87
N VAL A 157 11.77 -15.65 9.29
CA VAL A 157 13.13 -15.87 9.82
C VAL A 157 13.28 -15.21 11.19
N LYS A 158 12.97 -13.92 11.31
CA LYS A 158 13.16 -13.19 12.56
C LYS A 158 12.31 -13.73 13.71
N ARG A 159 11.11 -14.24 13.40
CA ARG A 159 10.21 -14.88 14.38
C ARG A 159 10.81 -16.16 14.96
N ARG A 160 11.61 -16.89 14.19
CA ARG A 160 12.32 -18.09 14.65
C ARG A 160 13.56 -17.76 15.48
N GLU A 161 14.24 -16.66 15.13
CA GLU A 161 15.51 -16.28 15.75
C GLU A 161 15.37 -15.48 17.04
N SER A 162 14.30 -14.70 17.20
CA SER A 162 14.17 -13.75 18.31
C SER A 162 13.07 -14.12 19.30
N ARG A 163 13.45 -14.31 20.57
CA ARG A 163 12.51 -14.40 21.69
C ARG A 163 11.72 -13.09 21.92
N HIS A 164 12.20 -11.97 21.39
CA HIS A 164 11.56 -10.66 21.49
C HIS A 164 10.93 -10.23 20.16
N PHE A 165 10.50 -11.17 19.34
CA PHE A 165 9.87 -10.88 18.05
C PHE A 165 8.71 -9.88 18.16
N TRP A 166 7.93 -9.90 19.23
CA TRP A 166 6.83 -8.94 19.45
C TRP A 166 7.28 -7.47 19.48
N TRP A 167 8.28 -7.11 20.29
CA TRP A 167 8.88 -5.77 20.32
C TRP A 167 9.59 -5.43 19.03
N TYR A 168 10.34 -6.39 18.47
CA TYR A 168 11.05 -6.17 17.22
C TYR A 168 10.06 -5.86 16.07
N SER A 169 9.04 -6.69 15.90
CA SER A 169 8.02 -6.49 14.87
C SER A 169 7.33 -5.14 15.06
N PHE A 170 6.92 -4.79 16.28
CA PHE A 170 6.27 -3.51 16.51
C PHE A 170 7.16 -2.30 16.15
N PHE A 171 8.36 -2.22 16.72
CA PHE A 171 9.22 -1.03 16.60
C PHE A 171 9.99 -0.94 15.28
N TYR A 172 10.47 -2.06 14.73
CA TYR A 172 11.30 -2.04 13.53
C TYR A 172 10.53 -2.29 12.24
N VAL A 173 9.34 -2.90 12.33
CA VAL A 173 8.52 -3.18 11.15
C VAL A 173 7.38 -2.20 11.11
N PHE A 174 6.42 -2.32 12.03
CA PHE A 174 5.17 -1.58 11.95
C PHE A 174 5.39 -0.07 12.13
N LEU A 175 6.16 0.35 13.14
CA LEU A 175 6.40 1.77 13.42
C LEU A 175 7.21 2.47 12.31
N VAL A 176 8.26 1.81 11.79
CA VAL A 176 9.05 2.35 10.68
C VAL A 176 8.20 2.46 9.42
N GLN A 177 7.38 1.45 9.13
CA GLN A 177 6.47 1.47 7.98
C GLN A 177 5.42 2.58 8.09
N GLN A 178 4.90 2.85 9.29
CA GLN A 178 4.04 4.00 9.53
C GLN A 178 4.77 5.31 9.24
N GLY A 179 5.99 5.51 9.76
CA GLY A 179 6.77 6.72 9.48
C GLY A 179 6.99 6.95 7.98
N LEU A 180 7.32 5.89 7.24
CA LEU A 180 7.49 5.94 5.79
C LEU A 180 6.18 6.26 5.06
N LEU A 181 5.07 5.62 5.44
CA LEU A 181 3.76 5.87 4.84
C LEU A 181 3.37 7.34 4.99
N VAL A 182 3.52 7.89 6.20
CA VAL A 182 3.24 9.30 6.51
C VAL A 182 4.11 10.22 5.66
N GLY A 183 5.43 9.97 5.63
CA GLY A 183 6.37 10.78 4.86
C GLY A 183 6.04 10.81 3.36
N LEU A 184 5.72 9.65 2.78
CA LEU A 184 5.36 9.53 1.37
C LEU A 184 4.03 10.21 1.03
N THR A 185 3.06 10.18 1.94
CA THR A 185 1.73 10.76 1.69
C THR A 185 1.61 12.21 2.13
N ALA A 186 2.55 12.77 2.89
CA ALA A 186 2.49 14.15 3.35
C ALA A 186 2.34 15.20 2.22
N PRO A 187 2.98 15.05 1.03
CA PRO A 187 2.75 15.97 -0.07
C PRO A 187 1.31 15.98 -0.61
N LEU A 188 0.57 14.88 -0.46
CA LEU A 188 -0.85 14.86 -0.80
C LEU A 188 -1.63 15.88 0.03
N TRP A 189 -1.27 16.12 1.30
CA TRP A 189 -1.90 17.19 2.08
C TRP A 189 -1.59 18.58 1.51
N ALA A 190 -0.33 18.80 1.09
CA ALA A 190 0.09 20.07 0.50
C ALA A 190 -0.66 20.40 -0.80
N ILE A 191 -0.99 19.38 -1.61
CA ILE A 191 -1.85 19.51 -2.79
C ILE A 191 -3.26 19.97 -2.41
N HIS A 192 -3.83 19.40 -1.34
CA HIS A 192 -5.23 19.60 -0.99
C HIS A 192 -5.52 20.87 -0.17
N VAL A 193 -4.52 21.45 0.50
CA VAL A 193 -4.70 22.64 1.35
C VAL A 193 -4.53 23.97 0.60
N ARG A 194 -4.05 23.95 -0.66
CA ARG A 194 -3.79 25.18 -1.44
C ARG A 194 -4.76 25.31 -2.62
N PRO A 195 -5.45 26.46 -2.78
CA PRO A 195 -6.33 26.72 -3.92
C PRO A 195 -5.54 27.14 -5.18
N THR A 196 -4.40 26.49 -5.45
CA THR A 196 -3.57 26.79 -6.62
C THR A 196 -4.22 26.15 -7.86
N PRO A 197 -4.58 26.94 -8.89
CA PRO A 197 -5.17 26.41 -10.11
C PRO A 197 -4.22 25.42 -10.81
N PHE A 198 -4.79 24.43 -11.49
CA PHE A 198 -4.03 23.52 -12.33
C PHE A 198 -3.32 24.28 -13.47
N ALA A 199 -2.01 24.11 -13.58
CA ALA A 199 -1.17 24.79 -14.56
C ALA A 199 -0.48 23.79 -15.51
N ALA A 200 0.11 24.30 -16.59
CA ALA A 200 0.85 23.48 -17.57
C ALA A 200 2.01 22.68 -16.94
N ILE A 201 2.62 23.21 -15.88
CA ILE A 201 3.66 22.50 -15.12
C ILE A 201 3.10 21.28 -14.40
N ASP A 202 1.88 21.34 -13.87
CA ASP A 202 1.23 20.19 -13.23
C ASP A 202 0.98 19.06 -14.25
N ALA A 203 0.67 19.39 -15.51
CA ALA A 203 0.55 18.40 -16.58
C ALA A 203 1.89 17.71 -16.90
N GLY A 204 2.99 18.47 -16.93
CA GLY A 204 4.34 17.91 -17.11
C GLY A 204 4.76 17.00 -15.96
N ILE A 205 4.46 17.40 -14.72
CA ILE A 205 4.72 16.61 -13.51
C ILE A 205 3.83 15.35 -13.49
N ALA A 206 2.56 15.46 -13.85
CA ALA A 206 1.67 14.31 -13.97
C ALA A 206 2.15 13.30 -15.02
N ALA A 207 2.67 13.78 -16.15
CA ALA A 207 3.29 12.92 -17.16
C ALA A 207 4.55 12.22 -16.61
N LEU A 208 5.36 12.91 -15.81
CA LEU A 208 6.53 12.33 -15.14
C LEU A 208 6.13 11.23 -14.14
N ALA A 209 5.10 11.49 -13.33
CA ALA A 209 4.54 10.51 -12.41
C ALA A 209 4.04 9.26 -13.16
N LEU A 210 3.31 9.46 -14.25
CA LEU A 210 2.82 8.37 -15.10
C LEU A 210 3.97 7.58 -15.74
N ALA A 211 5.03 8.25 -16.20
CA ALA A 211 6.22 7.59 -16.71
C ALA A 211 6.88 6.71 -15.64
N GLY A 212 6.98 7.19 -14.39
CA GLY A 212 7.44 6.40 -13.25
C GLY A 212 6.62 5.13 -13.04
N ILE A 213 5.29 5.26 -13.05
CA ILE A 213 4.37 4.11 -12.95
C ILE A 213 4.58 3.11 -14.09
N VAL A 214 4.71 3.59 -15.33
CA VAL A 214 4.92 2.75 -16.51
C VAL A 214 6.26 2.02 -16.44
N ILE A 215 7.35 2.71 -16.09
CA ILE A 215 8.68 2.10 -15.92
C ILE A 215 8.61 0.98 -14.88
N ALA A 216 8.02 1.26 -13.73
CA ALA A 216 7.91 0.27 -12.66
C ALA A 216 6.99 -0.90 -13.06
N HIS A 217 5.89 -0.65 -13.76
CA HIS A 217 5.02 -1.69 -14.31
C HIS A 217 5.75 -2.63 -15.29
N VAL A 218 6.51 -2.05 -16.23
CA VAL A 218 7.27 -2.81 -17.23
C VAL A 218 8.37 -3.62 -16.57
N ALA A 219 9.12 -3.01 -15.65
CA ALA A 219 10.19 -3.67 -14.89
C ALA A 219 9.67 -4.87 -14.08
N ASP A 220 8.59 -4.69 -13.33
CA ASP A 220 7.94 -5.75 -12.56
C ASP A 220 7.41 -6.87 -13.46
N THR A 221 6.84 -6.52 -14.61
CA THR A 221 6.31 -7.50 -15.56
C THR A 221 7.42 -8.32 -16.21
N GLN A 222 8.56 -7.70 -16.53
CA GLN A 222 9.76 -8.40 -17.00
C GLN A 222 10.28 -9.37 -15.93
N LEU A 223 10.37 -8.93 -14.67
CA LEU A 223 10.80 -9.78 -13.56
C LEU A 223 9.84 -10.94 -13.31
N TYR A 224 8.54 -10.68 -13.32
CA TYR A 224 7.52 -11.72 -13.16
C TYR A 224 7.63 -12.80 -14.23
N ARG A 225 7.76 -12.41 -15.51
CA ARG A 225 7.92 -13.35 -16.62
C ARG A 225 9.20 -14.16 -16.50
N PHE A 226 10.31 -13.52 -16.13
CA PHE A 226 11.59 -14.18 -15.91
C PHE A 226 11.52 -15.24 -14.81
N VAL A 227 10.95 -14.89 -13.65
CA VAL A 227 10.77 -15.83 -12.54
C VAL A 227 9.86 -16.99 -12.95
N ALA A 228 8.74 -16.70 -13.62
CA ALA A 228 7.82 -17.73 -14.10
C ALA A 228 8.51 -18.69 -15.08
N GLU A 229 9.37 -18.18 -15.95
CA GLU A 229 10.12 -18.98 -16.90
C GLU A 229 11.17 -19.87 -16.23
N ASN A 230 11.92 -19.34 -15.26
CA ASN A 230 12.86 -20.14 -14.48
C ASN A 230 12.19 -21.30 -13.72
N LEU A 231 10.97 -21.10 -13.23
CA LEU A 231 10.20 -22.18 -12.60
C LEU A 231 9.76 -23.24 -13.63
N ARG A 232 9.46 -22.86 -14.89
CA ARG A 232 9.17 -23.83 -15.95
C ARG A 232 10.37 -24.68 -16.32
N ARG A 233 11.53 -24.03 -16.47
CA ARG A 233 12.82 -24.71 -16.74
C ARG A 233 13.15 -25.75 -15.69
N GLU A 234 13.03 -25.36 -14.41
CA GLU A 234 13.25 -26.28 -13.30
C GLU A 234 12.29 -27.48 -13.34
N ALA A 235 11.00 -27.26 -13.66
CA ALA A 235 10.04 -28.35 -13.81
C ALA A 235 10.36 -29.28 -15.00
N ALA A 236 11.06 -28.77 -16.02
CA ALA A 236 11.55 -29.54 -17.16
C ALA A 236 12.94 -30.17 -16.93
N GLY A 237 13.57 -29.95 -15.76
CA GLY A 237 14.93 -30.41 -15.46
C GLY A 237 16.02 -29.58 -16.14
N GLU A 238 15.68 -28.42 -16.69
CA GLU A 238 16.63 -27.50 -17.32
C GLU A 238 17.28 -26.56 -16.28
N PRO A 239 18.54 -26.12 -16.50
CA PRO A 239 19.18 -25.18 -15.63
C PRO A 239 18.46 -23.81 -15.65
N ARG A 240 18.38 -23.18 -14.47
CA ARG A 240 17.84 -21.83 -14.33
C ARG A 240 18.79 -20.80 -14.94
N VAL A 241 18.21 -19.73 -15.46
CA VAL A 241 18.97 -18.52 -15.81
C VAL A 241 19.12 -17.67 -14.55
N GLU A 242 20.35 -17.34 -14.19
CA GLU A 242 20.62 -16.67 -12.91
C GLU A 242 20.30 -15.16 -12.94
N LEU A 243 20.48 -14.51 -14.09
CA LEU A 243 20.38 -13.06 -14.21
C LEU A 243 19.41 -12.63 -15.31
N LEU A 244 18.50 -11.72 -14.95
CA LEU A 244 17.68 -10.98 -15.91
C LEU A 244 18.48 -9.81 -16.48
N ALA A 245 19.03 -9.97 -17.68
CA ALA A 245 19.90 -8.97 -18.32
C ALA A 245 19.31 -8.35 -19.61
N THR A 246 17.98 -8.35 -19.74
CA THR A 246 17.25 -7.84 -20.91
C THR A 246 16.24 -6.75 -20.52
N GLY A 247 15.72 -6.01 -21.51
CA GLY A 247 14.74 -4.95 -21.27
C GLY A 247 15.30 -3.83 -20.38
N LEU A 248 14.51 -3.40 -19.39
CA LEU A 248 14.93 -2.34 -18.47
C LEU A 248 16.02 -2.80 -17.50
N TRP A 249 16.07 -4.10 -17.21
CA TRP A 249 17.06 -4.69 -16.29
C TRP A 249 18.48 -4.72 -16.86
N ARG A 250 18.64 -4.51 -18.17
CA ARG A 250 19.95 -4.25 -18.78
C ARG A 250 20.49 -2.85 -18.45
N LEU A 251 19.61 -1.89 -18.21
CA LEU A 251 19.98 -0.48 -17.99
C LEU A 251 20.27 -0.19 -16.52
N ALA A 252 19.54 -0.84 -15.60
CA ALA A 252 19.71 -0.66 -14.16
C ALA A 252 19.45 -1.98 -13.42
N ARG A 253 20.07 -2.13 -12.24
CA ARG A 253 19.85 -3.30 -11.37
C ARG A 253 18.46 -3.31 -10.72
N HIS A 254 17.83 -2.14 -10.55
CA HIS A 254 16.52 -1.99 -9.92
C HIS A 254 15.67 -0.94 -10.67
N PRO A 255 15.29 -1.20 -11.94
CA PRO A 255 14.54 -0.24 -12.74
C PRO A 255 13.13 -0.01 -12.18
N ASN A 256 12.57 -0.99 -11.48
CA ASN A 256 11.31 -0.83 -10.76
C ASN A 256 11.43 0.20 -9.64
N TYR A 257 12.49 0.17 -8.84
CA TYR A 257 12.71 1.16 -7.77
C TYR A 257 12.86 2.56 -8.33
N PHE A 258 13.56 2.71 -9.47
CA PHE A 258 13.64 4.01 -10.14
C PHE A 258 12.24 4.54 -10.51
N GLY A 259 11.37 3.71 -11.08
CA GLY A 259 10.00 4.10 -11.39
C GLY A 259 9.17 4.45 -10.14
N GLU A 260 9.33 3.72 -9.03
CA GLU A 260 8.70 4.06 -7.74
C GLU A 260 9.16 5.42 -7.22
N GLN A 261 10.47 5.68 -7.19
CA GLN A 261 11.02 6.96 -6.75
C GLN A 261 10.53 8.10 -7.63
N LEU A 262 10.52 7.91 -8.95
CA LEU A 262 10.06 8.92 -9.90
C LEU A 262 8.59 9.30 -9.68
N PHE A 263 7.73 8.32 -9.41
CA PHE A 263 6.33 8.56 -9.08
C PHE A 263 6.19 9.37 -7.78
N TRP A 264 6.83 8.94 -6.70
CA TRP A 264 6.71 9.61 -5.40
C TRP A 264 7.36 11.00 -5.39
N TRP A 265 8.43 11.21 -6.15
CA TRP A 265 9.04 12.53 -6.33
C TRP A 265 8.19 13.46 -7.18
N ALA A 266 7.53 12.96 -8.22
CA ALA A 266 6.61 13.78 -9.01
C ALA A 266 5.35 14.17 -8.20
N LEU A 267 4.94 13.34 -7.25
CA LEU A 267 3.83 13.66 -6.35
C LEU A 267 4.22 14.67 -5.25
N ALA A 268 5.51 14.76 -4.92
CA ALA A 268 6.06 15.63 -3.88
C ALA A 268 6.28 17.07 -4.33
#